data_AF-A0A838J8E0-F1
#
_entry.id   AF-A0A838J8E0-F1
#
_cell.length_a   1.000
_cell.length_b   1.000
_cell.length_c   1.000
_cell.angle_alpha   90.00
_cell.angle_beta   90.00
_cell.angle_gamma   90.00
#
_symmetry.space_group_name_H-M   'P 1'
#
loop_
_entity.id
_entity.type
_entity.pdbx_description
1 polymer ?
#
loop_
_entity_poly.entity_id
_entity_poly.type
_entity_poly.pdbx_seq_one_letter_code
_entity_poly.pdbx_strand_id
1 'polypeptide(L)'
;MKSPSVAFRTNLKLARFTWGPLSKIAVQQLKKLTLEDALVVANGDLQLLQGRWYVTHTGLLRLSHRKRCHGIITTIVARVSDPNASRWVFKATVYKSADSHGFVGFGDADPFNVSDAMRGAELRIAETRSVNRALRKAYGIGICSVEELGSSRSIDPGPATTQKNRPQHHPNGSNNAQPRLRDQLSVLIRQHNLDPTLVKSYAADFCGTATLSGATRDSIESFISHLSSAARENRDGLICKLNSYAQPAEAHI
;
A
#
# COMPACT_ATOMS: atom_id res chain seq x y z
N MET A 1 -22.12 5.34 31.69
CA MET A 1 -20.90 4.74 31.09
C MET A 1 -20.74 3.33 31.61
N LYS A 2 -20.48 2.33 30.75
CA LYS A 2 -20.15 0.96 31.21
C LYS A 2 -18.80 0.99 31.93
N SER A 3 -18.59 0.13 32.94
CA SER A 3 -17.29 0.05 33.61
C SER A 3 -16.19 -0.37 32.62
N PRO A 4 -14.92 0.06 32.80
CA PRO A 4 -13.82 -0.25 31.88
C PRO A 4 -13.66 -1.76 31.61
N SER A 5 -13.82 -2.57 32.65
CA SER A 5 -13.79 -4.04 32.57
C SER A 5 -14.93 -4.60 31.69
N VAL A 6 -16.15 -4.06 31.82
CA VAL A 6 -17.31 -4.50 31.04
C VAL A 6 -17.18 -4.11 29.56
N ALA A 7 -16.66 -2.91 29.27
CA ALA A 7 -16.42 -2.46 27.90
C ALA A 7 -15.42 -3.39 27.19
N PHE A 8 -14.28 -3.68 27.83
CA PHE A 8 -13.30 -4.61 27.27
C PHE A 8 -13.86 -6.02 27.07
N ARG A 9 -14.58 -6.59 28.05
CA ARG A 9 -15.18 -7.92 27.93
C ARG A 9 -16.17 -7.99 26.77
N THR A 10 -16.95 -6.93 26.57
CA THR A 10 -17.93 -6.84 25.46
C THR A 10 -17.21 -6.80 24.12
N ASN A 11 -16.21 -5.93 23.96
CA ASN A 11 -15.39 -5.87 22.75
C ASN A 11 -14.68 -7.19 22.48
N LEU A 12 -14.10 -7.83 23.49
CA LEU A 12 -13.40 -9.11 23.34
C LEU A 12 -14.36 -10.25 22.93
N LYS A 13 -15.55 -10.31 23.53
CA LYS A 13 -16.58 -11.30 23.17
C LYS A 13 -16.99 -11.13 21.71
N LEU A 14 -17.31 -9.91 21.29
CA LEU A 14 -17.71 -9.64 19.92
C LEU A 14 -16.55 -9.89 18.93
N ALA A 15 -15.34 -9.45 19.26
CA ALA A 15 -14.18 -9.69 18.40
C ALA A 15 -13.91 -11.17 18.16
N ARG A 16 -14.03 -12.01 19.20
CA ARG A 16 -13.91 -13.47 19.06
C ARG A 16 -15.03 -14.09 18.25
N PHE A 17 -16.24 -13.54 18.37
CA PHE A 17 -17.38 -13.97 17.57
C PHE A 17 -17.20 -13.62 16.09
N THR A 18 -16.72 -12.41 15.78
CA THR A 18 -16.58 -11.91 14.41
C THR A 18 -15.36 -12.47 13.67
N TRP A 19 -14.21 -12.59 14.35
CA TRP A 19 -12.93 -12.96 13.71
C TRP A 19 -12.31 -14.26 14.24
N GLY A 20 -13.02 -14.99 15.11
CA GLY A 20 -12.55 -16.24 15.69
C GLY A 20 -11.52 -16.07 16.81
N PRO A 21 -10.77 -17.14 17.16
CA PRO A 21 -9.78 -17.09 18.23
C PRO A 21 -8.71 -16.02 17.99
N LEU A 22 -8.44 -15.22 19.02
CA LEU A 22 -7.47 -14.12 18.96
C LEU A 22 -6.19 -14.49 19.70
N SER A 23 -5.04 -14.13 19.14
CA SER A 23 -3.74 -14.27 19.80
C SER A 23 -3.68 -13.42 21.08
N LYS A 24 -2.81 -13.79 22.02
CA LYS A 24 -2.60 -13.03 23.27
C LYS A 24 -2.24 -11.56 22.98
N ILE A 25 -1.43 -11.32 21.94
CA ILE A 25 -1.02 -9.98 21.51
C ILE A 25 -2.22 -9.19 20.98
N ALA A 26 -3.05 -9.79 20.12
CA ALA A 26 -4.24 -9.13 19.59
C ALA A 26 -5.24 -8.78 20.71
N VAL A 27 -5.39 -9.65 21.72
CA VAL A 27 -6.23 -9.37 22.89
C VAL A 27 -5.69 -8.21 23.74
N GLN A 28 -4.38 -8.15 23.96
CA GLN A 28 -3.74 -7.05 24.68
C GLN A 28 -3.89 -5.71 23.93
N GLN A 29 -3.69 -5.72 22.61
CA GLN A 29 -3.90 -4.54 21.78
C GLN A 29 -5.36 -4.08 21.81
N LEU A 30 -6.33 -5.01 21.69
CA LEU A 30 -7.75 -4.67 21.79
C LEU A 30 -8.09 -4.05 23.15
N LYS A 31 -7.47 -4.55 24.23
CA LYS A 31 -7.64 -3.97 25.57
C LYS A 31 -7.19 -2.51 25.58
N LYS A 32 -6.00 -2.21 25.05
CA LYS A 32 -5.48 -0.85 24.96
C LYS A 32 -6.43 0.07 24.18
N LEU A 33 -6.79 -0.33 22.96
CA LEU A 33 -7.69 0.44 22.07
C LEU A 33 -9.08 0.67 22.68
N THR A 34 -9.58 -0.29 23.47
CA THR A 34 -10.87 -0.16 24.14
C THR A 34 -10.80 0.80 25.34
N LEU A 35 -9.74 0.70 26.14
CA LEU A 35 -9.66 1.41 27.42
C LEU A 35 -9.12 2.83 27.28
N GLU A 36 -8.13 3.04 26.41
CA GLU A 36 -7.48 4.34 26.22
C GLU A 36 -8.23 5.19 25.19
N ASP A 37 -8.59 4.59 24.05
CA ASP A 37 -9.18 5.31 22.90
C ASP A 37 -10.71 5.21 22.83
N ALA A 38 -11.31 4.40 23.70
CA ALA A 38 -12.75 4.10 23.73
C ALA A 38 -13.28 3.62 22.35
N LEU A 39 -12.48 2.86 21.61
CA LEU A 39 -12.88 2.27 20.33
C LEU A 39 -13.75 1.03 20.58
N VAL A 40 -14.83 0.90 19.80
CA VAL A 40 -15.87 -0.11 19.99
C VAL A 40 -16.01 -0.97 18.74
N VAL A 41 -15.84 -2.28 18.92
CA VAL A 41 -15.96 -3.27 17.84
C VAL A 41 -17.37 -3.23 17.23
N ALA A 42 -18.40 -3.17 18.08
CA ALA A 42 -19.80 -3.16 17.64
C ALA A 42 -20.18 -1.95 16.77
N ASN A 43 -19.45 -0.84 16.90
CA ASN A 43 -19.70 0.36 16.10
C ASN A 43 -18.95 0.31 14.76
N GLY A 44 -18.12 -0.71 14.53
CA GLY A 44 -17.21 -0.76 13.39
C GLY A 44 -16.02 0.20 13.54
N ASP A 45 -15.60 0.54 14.76
CA ASP A 45 -14.42 1.40 14.97
C ASP A 45 -13.09 0.68 14.64
N LEU A 46 -13.11 -0.66 14.66
CA LEU A 46 -11.95 -1.53 14.52
C LEU A 46 -12.24 -2.67 13.54
N GLN A 47 -11.24 -3.05 12.76
CA GLN A 47 -11.24 -4.23 11.91
C GLN A 47 -9.99 -5.08 12.21
N LEU A 48 -10.13 -6.40 12.25
CA LEU A 48 -9.00 -7.31 12.31
C LEU A 48 -8.68 -7.83 10.91
N LEU A 49 -7.46 -7.57 10.43
CA LEU A 49 -6.97 -8.05 9.13
C LEU A 49 -5.61 -8.72 9.35
N GLN A 50 -5.45 -9.96 8.88
CA GLN A 50 -4.21 -10.73 9.00
C GLN A 50 -3.66 -10.75 10.45
N GLY A 51 -4.55 -10.88 11.44
CA GLY A 51 -4.19 -10.91 12.86
C GLY A 51 -3.74 -9.58 13.47
N ARG A 52 -3.90 -8.46 12.75
CA ARG A 52 -3.56 -7.10 13.21
C ARG A 52 -4.80 -6.21 13.25
N TRP A 53 -4.86 -5.35 14.26
CA TRP A 53 -5.93 -4.37 14.39
C TRP A 53 -5.68 -3.16 13.49
N TYR A 54 -6.72 -2.76 12.79
CA TYR A 54 -6.81 -1.52 12.03
C TYR A 54 -7.98 -0.70 12.58
N VAL A 55 -7.78 0.62 12.66
CA VAL A 55 -8.88 1.55 12.94
C VAL A 55 -9.66 1.80 11.66
N THR A 56 -10.93 2.16 11.73
CA THR A 56 -11.68 2.59 10.53
C THR A 56 -11.73 4.10 10.47
N HIS A 57 -12.03 4.64 9.29
CA HIS A 57 -12.34 6.06 9.10
C HIS A 57 -13.44 6.49 10.08
N THR A 58 -14.49 5.69 10.20
CA THR A 58 -15.59 5.91 11.14
C THR A 58 -15.12 5.93 12.60
N GLY A 59 -14.22 5.02 12.97
CA GLY A 59 -13.62 4.99 14.31
C GLY A 59 -12.83 6.25 14.63
N LEU A 60 -12.05 6.75 13.66
CA LEU A 60 -11.30 8.00 13.79
C LEU A 60 -12.22 9.24 13.89
N LEU A 61 -13.29 9.31 13.09
CA LEU A 61 -14.27 10.39 13.17
C LEU A 61 -15.05 10.38 14.49
N ARG A 62 -15.45 9.20 14.99
CA ARG A 62 -16.10 9.12 16.30
C ARG A 62 -15.15 9.50 17.42
N LEU A 63 -13.88 9.08 17.35
CA LEU A 63 -12.86 9.49 18.31
C LEU A 63 -12.69 11.02 18.30
N SER A 64 -12.54 11.63 17.13
CA SER A 64 -12.35 13.07 17.00
C SER A 64 -13.57 13.85 17.53
N HIS A 65 -14.78 13.39 17.22
CA HIS A 65 -16.02 13.95 17.75
C HIS A 65 -16.06 13.86 19.29
N ARG A 66 -15.77 12.70 19.88
CA ARG A 66 -15.72 12.52 21.35
C ARG A 66 -14.68 13.43 22.00
N LYS A 67 -13.54 13.65 21.33
CA LYS A 67 -12.46 14.51 21.80
C LYS A 67 -12.66 15.99 21.44
N ARG A 68 -13.84 16.37 20.91
CA ARG A 68 -14.22 17.74 20.54
C ARG A 68 -13.25 18.38 19.54
N CYS A 69 -12.92 17.63 18.48
CA CYS A 69 -12.13 18.13 17.36
C CYS A 69 -12.67 19.49 16.89
N HIS A 70 -11.80 20.49 16.79
CA HIS A 70 -12.19 21.85 16.42
C HIS A 70 -12.47 21.96 14.92
N GLY A 71 -11.66 21.31 14.08
CA GLY A 71 -11.87 21.33 12.64
C GLY A 71 -10.93 20.43 11.88
N ILE A 72 -11.31 20.13 10.64
CA ILE A 72 -10.51 19.38 9.68
C ILE A 72 -10.58 20.16 8.37
N ILE A 73 -9.42 20.50 7.81
CA ILE A 73 -9.31 21.19 6.52
C ILE A 73 -8.60 20.26 5.55
N THR A 74 -9.21 19.98 4.39
CA THR A 74 -8.62 19.19 3.31
C THR A 74 -8.33 20.07 2.10
N THR A 75 -7.23 19.79 1.42
CA THR A 75 -6.80 20.51 0.22
C THR A 75 -6.17 19.54 -0.77
N ILE A 76 -6.55 19.65 -2.05
CA ILE A 76 -5.88 18.91 -3.14
C ILE A 76 -4.49 19.51 -3.35
N VAL A 77 -3.48 18.66 -3.43
CA VAL A 77 -2.10 19.05 -3.77
C VAL A 77 -1.92 18.92 -5.28
N ALA A 78 -2.37 19.95 -6.01
CA ALA A 78 -2.46 19.94 -7.47
C ALA A 78 -1.11 19.61 -8.15
N ARG A 79 0.01 20.12 -7.63
CA ARG A 79 1.36 19.92 -8.22
C ARG A 79 1.77 18.45 -8.39
N VAL A 80 1.25 17.56 -7.53
CA VAL A 80 1.59 16.13 -7.56
C VAL A 80 0.38 15.24 -7.88
N SER A 81 -0.76 15.86 -8.18
CA SER A 81 -1.97 15.16 -8.65
C SER A 81 -2.00 15.21 -10.18
N ASP A 82 -2.62 14.21 -10.79
CA ASP A 82 -2.81 14.09 -12.24
C ASP A 82 -4.21 13.53 -12.51
N PRO A 83 -5.18 14.40 -12.87
CA PRO A 83 -6.54 13.97 -13.18
C PRO A 83 -6.64 12.99 -14.34
N ASN A 84 -5.76 13.11 -15.35
CA ASN A 84 -5.78 12.22 -16.52
C ASN A 84 -5.34 10.80 -16.17
N ALA A 85 -4.46 10.67 -15.18
CA ALA A 85 -4.01 9.38 -14.65
C ALA A 85 -4.83 8.90 -13.43
N SER A 86 -5.91 9.60 -13.06
CA SER A 86 -6.67 9.35 -11.83
C SER A 86 -5.80 9.30 -10.56
N ARG A 87 -4.71 10.07 -10.53
CA ARG A 87 -3.79 10.13 -9.39
C ARG A 87 -4.06 11.38 -8.57
N TRP A 88 -4.38 11.20 -7.30
CA TRP A 88 -4.77 12.29 -6.41
C TRP A 88 -3.94 12.28 -5.15
N VAL A 89 -3.54 13.48 -4.71
CA VAL A 89 -2.88 13.69 -3.43
C VAL A 89 -3.61 14.78 -2.68
N PHE A 90 -3.99 14.50 -1.44
CA PHE A 90 -4.61 15.45 -0.53
C PHE A 90 -3.70 15.71 0.67
N LYS A 91 -3.76 16.95 1.17
CA LYS A 91 -3.27 17.35 2.47
C LYS A 91 -4.48 17.64 3.36
N ALA A 92 -4.61 16.90 4.46
CA ALA A 92 -5.52 17.21 5.55
C ALA A 92 -4.76 17.85 6.72
N THR A 93 -5.38 18.83 7.38
CA THR A 93 -4.89 19.42 8.63
C THR A 93 -6.00 19.36 9.67
N VAL A 94 -5.73 18.69 10.79
CA VAL A 94 -6.68 18.51 11.90
C VAL A 94 -6.32 19.46 13.03
N TYR A 95 -7.31 20.19 13.56
CA TYR A 95 -7.15 21.10 14.69
C TYR A 95 -7.89 20.54 15.91
N LYS A 96 -7.18 20.38 17.02
CA LYS A 96 -7.77 19.88 18.28
C LYS A 96 -8.44 20.99 19.10
N SER A 97 -8.08 22.23 18.85
CA SER A 97 -8.52 23.46 19.50
C SER A 97 -8.26 24.64 18.57
N ALA A 98 -8.81 25.83 18.88
CA ALA A 98 -8.65 27.03 18.08
C ALA A 98 -7.19 27.54 18.01
N ASP A 99 -6.40 27.28 19.05
CA ASP A 99 -4.98 27.65 19.17
C ASP A 99 -4.02 26.53 18.71
N SER A 100 -4.56 25.44 18.17
CA SER A 100 -3.75 24.32 17.68
C SER A 100 -2.99 24.69 16.41
N HIS A 101 -1.69 24.38 16.35
CA HIS A 101 -0.87 24.52 15.13
C HIS A 101 -1.27 23.55 14.00
N GLY A 102 -2.20 22.62 14.26
CA GLY A 102 -2.69 21.65 13.30
C GLY A 102 -1.81 20.40 13.16
N PHE A 103 -2.44 19.27 12.86
CA PHE A 103 -1.78 17.99 12.60
C PHE A 103 -1.98 17.61 11.14
N VAL A 104 -0.89 17.49 10.40
CA VAL A 104 -0.93 17.30 8.95
C VAL A 104 -0.83 15.83 8.55
N GLY A 105 -1.73 15.39 7.67
CA GLY A 105 -1.70 14.09 7.01
C GLY A 105 -1.77 14.24 5.50
N PHE A 106 -0.92 13.53 4.77
CA PHE A 106 -0.99 13.43 3.31
C PHE A 106 -1.59 12.09 2.91
N GLY A 107 -2.54 12.11 1.99
CA GLY A 107 -3.23 10.95 1.46
C GLY A 107 -3.09 10.90 -0.04
N ASP A 108 -2.66 9.77 -0.58
CA ASP A 108 -2.50 9.54 -2.00
C ASP A 108 -3.41 8.38 -2.43
N ALA A 109 -3.95 8.48 -3.63
CA ALA A 109 -4.67 7.39 -4.27
C ALA A 109 -4.50 7.44 -5.79
N ASP A 110 -4.31 6.27 -6.38
CA ASP A 110 -4.23 6.06 -7.82
C ASP A 110 -4.77 4.66 -8.15
N PRO A 111 -5.01 4.34 -9.44
CA PRO A 111 -5.55 3.04 -9.84
C PRO A 111 -4.70 1.82 -9.43
N PHE A 112 -3.42 2.01 -9.07
CA PHE A 112 -2.51 0.94 -8.67
C PHE A 112 -2.52 0.68 -7.16
N ASN A 113 -2.93 1.66 -6.35
CA ASN A 113 -2.93 1.55 -4.90
C ASN A 113 -4.33 1.53 -4.27
N VAL A 114 -5.40 1.64 -5.07
CA VAL A 114 -6.78 1.38 -4.62
C VAL A 114 -7.20 -0.05 -4.95
N SER A 115 -8.19 -0.57 -4.23
CA SER A 115 -8.80 -1.87 -4.55
C SER A 115 -9.58 -1.80 -5.86
N ASP A 116 -9.70 -2.95 -6.54
CA ASP A 116 -10.48 -3.05 -7.78
C ASP A 116 -11.92 -2.54 -7.60
N ALA A 117 -12.52 -2.84 -6.45
CA ALA A 117 -13.87 -2.38 -6.09
C ALA A 117 -13.98 -0.85 -5.97
N MET A 118 -12.86 -0.15 -5.75
CA MET A 118 -12.81 1.29 -5.56
C MET A 118 -12.16 2.04 -6.71
N ARG A 119 -11.90 1.38 -7.85
CA ARG A 119 -11.45 2.06 -9.07
C ARG A 119 -12.47 3.14 -9.48
N GLY A 120 -11.96 4.32 -9.85
CA GLY A 120 -12.77 5.51 -10.14
C GLY A 120 -13.16 6.34 -8.91
N ALA A 121 -12.82 5.88 -7.69
CA ALA A 121 -13.03 6.63 -6.45
C ALA A 121 -11.74 7.21 -5.85
N GLU A 122 -10.65 7.27 -6.63
CA GLU A 122 -9.30 7.62 -6.16
C GLU A 122 -9.29 8.99 -5.46
N LEU A 123 -9.95 10.01 -6.03
CA LEU A 123 -10.05 11.33 -5.41
C LEU A 123 -10.59 11.26 -3.97
N ARG A 124 -11.70 10.55 -3.77
CA ARG A 124 -12.36 10.39 -2.46
C ARG A 124 -11.50 9.55 -1.50
N ILE A 125 -10.78 8.56 -2.02
CA ILE A 125 -9.87 7.74 -1.22
C ILE A 125 -8.66 8.55 -0.76
N ALA A 126 -8.05 9.34 -1.65
CA ALA A 126 -6.90 10.19 -1.30
C ALA A 126 -7.28 11.15 -0.16
N GLU A 127 -8.45 11.80 -0.26
CA GLU A 127 -8.96 12.65 0.80
C GLU A 127 -9.14 11.88 2.11
N THR A 128 -9.84 10.74 2.07
CA THR A 128 -10.09 9.89 3.24
C THR A 128 -8.78 9.46 3.93
N ARG A 129 -7.80 9.01 3.14
CA ARG A 129 -6.46 8.63 3.63
C ARG A 129 -5.74 9.80 4.28
N SER A 130 -5.83 11.00 3.71
CA SER A 130 -5.19 12.19 4.25
C SER A 130 -5.79 12.55 5.63
N VAL A 131 -7.12 12.52 5.75
CA VAL A 131 -7.86 12.76 6.98
C VAL A 131 -7.50 11.72 8.04
N ASN A 132 -7.49 10.44 7.69
CA ASN A 132 -7.16 9.37 8.62
C ASN A 132 -5.75 9.52 9.20
N ARG A 133 -4.77 9.80 8.35
CA ARG A 133 -3.38 10.05 8.78
C ARG A 133 -3.28 11.27 9.69
N ALA A 134 -4.00 12.35 9.38
CA ALA A 134 -4.03 13.55 10.21
C ALA A 134 -4.68 13.29 11.57
N LEU A 135 -5.83 12.61 11.61
CA LEU A 135 -6.57 12.26 12.83
C LEU A 135 -5.75 11.34 13.73
N ARG A 136 -5.08 10.34 13.15
CA ARG A 136 -4.20 9.44 13.90
C ARG A 136 -3.07 10.20 14.59
N LYS A 137 -2.43 11.15 13.88
CA LYS A 137 -1.40 12.02 14.46
C LYS A 137 -1.96 12.91 15.57
N ALA A 138 -3.14 13.50 15.36
CA ALA A 138 -3.77 14.40 16.34
C ALA A 138 -4.15 13.69 17.66
N TYR A 139 -4.63 12.45 17.57
CA TYR A 139 -5.17 11.70 18.70
C TYR A 139 -4.30 10.55 19.20
N GLY A 140 -3.08 10.40 18.66
CA GLY A 140 -2.11 9.41 19.15
C GLY A 140 -2.41 7.96 18.74
N ILE A 141 -3.14 7.73 17.65
CA ILE A 141 -3.51 6.39 17.19
C ILE A 141 -2.39 5.80 16.33
N GLY A 142 -1.61 4.89 16.93
CA GLY A 142 -0.45 4.27 16.30
C GLY A 142 -0.77 3.25 15.20
N ILE A 143 -1.95 2.62 15.21
CA ILE A 143 -2.35 1.60 14.23
C ILE A 143 -2.90 2.21 12.94
N CYS A 144 -2.69 1.55 11.79
CA CYS A 144 -3.19 2.02 10.50
C CYS A 144 -4.70 2.00 10.38
N SER A 145 -5.24 2.91 9.56
CA SER A 145 -6.64 2.79 9.16
C SER A 145 -6.82 1.75 8.06
N VAL A 146 -8.01 1.15 7.95
CA VAL A 146 -8.33 0.19 6.88
C VAL A 146 -8.26 0.86 5.51
N GLU A 147 -8.73 2.09 5.40
CA GLU A 147 -8.79 2.87 4.16
C GLU A 147 -7.42 3.36 3.70
N GLU A 148 -6.42 3.37 4.60
CA GLU A 148 -5.02 3.62 4.27
C GLU A 148 -4.33 2.41 3.63
N LEU A 149 -4.94 1.23 3.66
CA LEU A 149 -4.40 0.05 3.02
C LEU A 149 -4.48 0.21 1.50
N GLY A 150 -3.39 -0.18 0.84
CA GLY A 150 -3.36 -0.32 -0.61
C GLY A 150 -4.19 -1.52 -1.06
N SER A 151 -4.19 -1.78 -2.37
CA SER A 151 -4.70 -3.02 -2.97
C SER A 151 -3.94 -4.24 -2.42
N SER A 152 -4.28 -4.67 -1.21
CA SER A 152 -3.93 -6.00 -0.72
C SER A 152 -4.80 -6.95 -1.54
N ARG A 153 -4.19 -7.63 -2.52
CA ARG A 153 -4.85 -8.72 -3.26
C ARG A 153 -5.61 -9.57 -2.25
N SER A 154 -6.92 -9.58 -2.37
CA SER A 154 -7.82 -10.40 -1.58
C SER A 154 -7.32 -11.83 -1.68
N ILE A 155 -6.78 -12.35 -0.58
CA ILE A 155 -6.72 -13.79 -0.38
C ILE A 155 -8.10 -14.12 0.13
N ASP A 156 -8.94 -14.67 -0.74
CA ASP A 156 -10.22 -15.23 -0.35
C ASP A 156 -10.03 -16.23 0.80
N PRO A 157 -10.96 -16.31 1.76
CA PRO A 157 -11.01 -17.40 2.72
C PRO A 157 -11.57 -18.65 2.01
N GLY A 158 -10.82 -19.20 1.06
CA GLY A 158 -11.06 -20.52 0.50
C GLY A 158 -10.51 -21.62 1.42
N PRO A 159 -11.10 -22.83 1.43
CA PRO A 159 -10.67 -23.91 2.31
C PRO A 159 -9.23 -24.32 1.96
N ALA A 160 -8.45 -24.52 3.02
CA ALA A 160 -7.01 -24.82 2.98
C ALA A 160 -6.66 -25.82 1.87
N THR A 161 -5.96 -25.34 0.84
CA THR A 161 -5.17 -26.19 -0.05
C THR A 161 -3.69 -25.86 0.14
N THR A 162 -2.97 -26.91 0.47
CA THR A 162 -1.56 -27.01 0.87
C THR A 162 -0.64 -26.26 -0.08
N GLN A 163 -0.33 -24.99 0.18
CA GLN A 163 0.81 -24.33 -0.47
C GLN A 163 2.09 -24.66 0.26
N LYS A 164 2.88 -25.53 -0.38
CA LYS A 164 4.27 -25.85 -0.06
C LYS A 164 5.05 -24.57 0.25
N ASN A 165 5.73 -24.63 1.41
CA ASN A 165 6.81 -23.77 1.87
C ASN A 165 7.52 -22.98 0.76
N ARG A 166 7.43 -21.65 0.83
CA ARG A 166 8.49 -20.78 0.31
C ARG A 166 9.07 -19.98 1.48
N PRO A 167 10.35 -20.17 1.83
CA PRO A 167 10.92 -19.53 3.00
C PRO A 167 10.99 -18.01 2.78
N GLN A 168 10.24 -17.26 3.60
CA GLN A 168 10.41 -15.82 3.75
C GLN A 168 11.64 -15.57 4.63
N HIS A 169 12.82 -15.58 4.02
CA HIS A 169 14.02 -15.05 4.66
C HIS A 169 14.02 -13.53 4.52
N HIS A 170 13.82 -12.82 5.63
CA HIS A 170 14.43 -11.50 5.78
C HIS A 170 15.87 -11.72 6.25
N PRO A 171 16.85 -11.01 5.68
CA PRO A 171 17.95 -10.58 6.50
C PRO A 171 18.17 -9.07 6.37
N ASN A 172 18.20 -8.46 7.53
CA ASN A 172 18.88 -7.21 7.81
C ASN A 172 20.39 -7.42 7.57
N GLY A 173 21.06 -6.58 6.78
CA GLY A 173 22.53 -6.65 6.65
C GLY A 173 23.09 -6.10 5.33
N SER A 174 23.97 -5.11 5.46
CA SER A 174 24.73 -4.38 4.43
C SER A 174 25.50 -5.25 3.43
N ASN A 175 25.31 -5.03 2.13
CA ASN A 175 26.35 -4.67 1.12
C ASN A 175 25.86 -4.92 -0.33
N ASN A 176 26.30 -4.02 -1.22
CA ASN A 176 26.38 -4.17 -2.69
C ASN A 176 25.14 -3.88 -3.55
N ALA A 177 24.89 -2.57 -3.77
CA ALA A 177 24.62 -1.82 -5.01
C ALA A 177 23.88 -2.39 -6.26
N GLN A 178 23.49 -3.66 -6.32
CA GLN A 178 22.71 -4.28 -7.41
C GLN A 178 21.16 -4.20 -7.29
N PRO A 179 20.53 -3.96 -6.11
CA PRO A 179 19.06 -3.86 -6.04
C PRO A 179 18.46 -2.67 -6.81
N ARG A 180 19.18 -1.54 -6.87
CA ARG A 180 18.65 -0.28 -7.42
C ARG A 180 18.34 -0.34 -8.93
N LEU A 181 19.19 -1.03 -9.70
CA LEU A 181 19.03 -1.11 -11.16
C LEU A 181 17.88 -2.05 -11.55
N ARG A 182 17.69 -3.16 -10.82
CA ARG A 182 16.55 -4.06 -11.03
C ARG A 182 15.22 -3.39 -10.68
N ASP A 183 15.21 -2.61 -9.60
CA ASP A 183 14.04 -1.82 -9.22
C ASP A 183 13.73 -0.74 -10.26
N GLN A 184 14.75 -0.02 -10.77
CA GLN A 184 14.59 0.96 -11.85
C GLN A 184 14.06 0.34 -13.15
N LEU A 185 14.59 -0.82 -13.55
CA LEU A 185 14.09 -1.54 -14.71
C LEU A 185 12.63 -1.99 -14.51
N SER A 186 12.28 -2.46 -13.32
CA SER A 186 10.92 -2.84 -12.97
C SER A 186 9.94 -1.66 -13.00
N VAL A 187 10.38 -0.48 -12.58
CA VAL A 187 9.60 0.76 -12.69
C VAL A 187 9.40 1.15 -14.15
N LEU A 188 10.43 1.11 -14.99
CA LEU A 188 10.32 1.44 -16.42
C LEU A 188 9.40 0.50 -17.18
N ILE A 189 9.52 -0.82 -16.94
CA ILE A 189 8.64 -1.84 -17.53
C ILE A 189 7.18 -1.53 -17.20
N ARG A 190 6.89 -1.18 -15.95
CA ARG A 190 5.53 -0.84 -15.51
C ARG A 190 5.06 0.50 -16.05
N GLN A 191 5.92 1.51 -16.06
CA GLN A 191 5.59 2.86 -16.52
C GLN A 191 5.22 2.89 -18.01
N HIS A 192 5.90 2.08 -18.83
CA HIS A 192 5.67 2.02 -20.27
C HIS A 192 4.89 0.79 -20.72
N ASN A 193 4.30 0.03 -19.78
CA ASN A 193 3.53 -1.20 -20.03
C ASN A 193 4.24 -2.16 -21.01
N LEU A 194 5.52 -2.41 -20.77
CA LEU A 194 6.35 -3.31 -21.58
C LEU A 194 6.23 -4.74 -21.06
N ASP A 195 6.40 -5.75 -21.92
CA ASP A 195 6.41 -7.15 -21.49
C ASP A 195 7.71 -7.46 -20.71
N PRO A 196 7.64 -7.90 -19.43
CA PRO A 196 8.82 -8.18 -18.64
C PRO A 196 9.70 -9.32 -19.17
N THR A 197 9.14 -10.24 -19.95
CA THR A 197 9.83 -11.38 -20.55
C THR A 197 10.63 -10.92 -21.76
N LEU A 198 10.02 -10.12 -22.63
CA LEU A 198 10.68 -9.55 -23.82
C LEU A 198 11.77 -8.55 -23.44
N VAL A 199 11.54 -7.75 -22.38
CA VAL A 199 12.57 -6.83 -21.88
C VAL A 199 13.77 -7.59 -21.30
N LYS A 200 13.56 -8.77 -20.71
CA LYS A 200 14.66 -9.60 -20.20
C LYS A 200 15.48 -10.24 -21.32
N SER A 201 14.84 -10.77 -22.36
CA SER A 201 15.56 -11.31 -23.52
C SER A 201 16.32 -10.22 -24.25
N TYR A 202 15.70 -9.04 -24.43
CA TYR A 202 16.35 -7.89 -25.02
C TYR A 202 17.54 -7.38 -24.18
N ALA A 203 17.41 -7.37 -22.85
CA ALA A 203 18.50 -6.97 -21.97
C ALA A 203 19.68 -7.96 -22.01
N ALA A 204 19.39 -9.26 -22.10
CA ALA A 204 20.41 -10.31 -22.21
C ALA A 204 21.23 -10.16 -23.51
N ASP A 205 20.53 -9.93 -24.63
CA ASP A 205 21.11 -9.66 -25.95
C ASP A 205 21.94 -8.36 -25.95
N PHE A 206 21.37 -7.26 -25.43
CA PHE A 206 22.05 -5.97 -25.34
C PHE A 206 23.31 -6.00 -24.46
N CYS A 207 23.29 -6.79 -23.38
CA CYS A 207 24.44 -6.95 -22.50
C CYS A 207 25.44 -8.02 -22.99
N GLY A 208 25.14 -8.75 -24.07
CA GLY A 208 25.99 -9.82 -24.59
C GLY A 208 26.14 -11.03 -23.64
N THR A 209 25.13 -11.31 -22.82
CA THR A 209 25.20 -12.35 -21.78
C THR A 209 24.03 -13.31 -21.86
N ALA A 210 24.25 -14.59 -21.52
CA ALA A 210 23.17 -15.60 -21.51
C ALA A 210 22.05 -15.30 -20.51
N THR A 211 22.38 -14.58 -19.41
CA THR A 211 21.40 -14.16 -18.40
C THR A 211 21.83 -12.82 -17.78
N LEU A 212 20.84 -12.02 -17.37
CA LEU A 212 21.01 -10.76 -16.63
C LEU A 212 21.83 -10.88 -15.33
N SER A 213 22.05 -12.10 -14.81
CA SER A 213 22.94 -12.34 -13.67
C SER A 213 24.43 -12.27 -14.02
N GLY A 214 24.79 -12.42 -15.29
CA GLY A 214 26.18 -12.37 -15.77
C GLY A 214 26.63 -11.00 -16.27
N ALA A 215 25.73 -10.02 -16.36
CA ALA A 215 26.02 -8.70 -16.91
C ALA A 215 26.73 -7.79 -15.89
N THR A 216 27.66 -6.97 -16.36
CA THR A 216 28.33 -5.95 -15.54
C THR A 216 27.37 -4.80 -15.21
N ARG A 217 27.67 -4.07 -14.13
CA ARG A 217 26.85 -2.94 -13.68
C ARG A 217 26.68 -1.88 -14.78
N ASP A 218 27.76 -1.55 -15.46
CA ASP A 218 27.78 -0.49 -16.47
C ASP A 218 26.96 -0.87 -17.71
N SER A 219 26.96 -2.15 -18.10
CA SER A 219 26.12 -2.66 -19.17
C SER A 219 24.63 -2.58 -18.82
N ILE A 220 24.25 -2.91 -17.58
CA ILE A 220 22.86 -2.82 -17.11
C ILE A 220 22.41 -1.35 -17.04
N GLU A 221 23.28 -0.45 -16.57
CA GLU A 221 22.97 0.99 -16.49
C GLU A 221 22.84 1.63 -17.88
N SER A 222 23.73 1.28 -18.81
CA SER A 222 23.64 1.68 -20.22
C SER A 222 22.36 1.16 -20.88
N PHE A 223 21.97 -0.09 -20.61
CA PHE A 223 20.70 -0.66 -21.08
C PHE A 223 19.49 0.09 -20.54
N ILE A 224 19.46 0.39 -19.23
CA ILE A 224 18.35 1.13 -18.60
C ILE A 224 18.22 2.54 -19.20
N SER A 225 19.35 3.22 -19.43
CA SER A 225 19.38 4.54 -20.07
C SER A 225 18.84 4.47 -21.51
N HIS A 226 19.31 3.51 -22.30
CA HIS A 226 18.85 3.27 -23.66
C HIS A 226 17.35 2.94 -23.72
N LEU A 227 16.88 2.04 -22.84
CA LEU A 227 15.46 1.65 -22.77
C LEU A 227 14.57 2.83 -22.38
N SER A 228 15.04 3.68 -21.46
CA SER A 228 14.31 4.89 -21.04
C SER A 228 14.23 5.96 -22.14
N SER A 229 15.29 6.15 -22.94
CA SER A 229 15.25 7.07 -24.08
C SER A 229 14.32 6.55 -25.18
N ALA A 230 14.47 5.28 -25.57
CA ALA A 230 13.65 4.67 -26.60
C ALA A 230 12.15 4.66 -26.24
N ALA A 231 11.81 4.40 -24.97
CA ALA A 231 10.43 4.38 -24.50
C ALA A 231 9.77 5.76 -24.46
N ARG A 232 10.57 6.84 -24.42
CA ARG A 232 10.12 8.24 -24.40
C ARG A 232 10.07 8.85 -25.80
N GLU A 233 10.99 8.49 -26.68
CA GLU A 233 11.08 9.03 -28.05
C GLU A 233 10.15 8.31 -29.03
N ASN A 234 10.11 6.98 -29.02
CA ASN A 234 9.30 6.20 -29.94
C ASN A 234 8.84 4.88 -29.30
N ARG A 235 7.81 4.98 -28.46
CA ARG A 235 7.23 3.84 -27.74
C ARG A 235 6.76 2.73 -28.67
N ASP A 236 6.08 3.06 -29.75
CA ASP A 236 5.52 2.06 -30.66
C ASP A 236 6.63 1.33 -31.44
N GLY A 237 7.69 2.04 -31.83
CA GLY A 237 8.91 1.44 -32.39
C GLY A 237 9.64 0.53 -31.40
N LEU A 238 9.68 0.91 -30.11
CA LEU A 238 10.25 0.06 -29.06
C LEU A 238 9.43 -1.22 -28.85
N ILE A 239 8.10 -1.13 -28.84
CA ILE A 239 7.22 -2.31 -28.71
C ILE A 239 7.40 -3.23 -29.92
N CYS A 240 7.47 -2.68 -31.14
CA CYS A 240 7.76 -3.45 -32.35
C CYS A 240 9.09 -4.20 -32.25
N LYS A 241 10.13 -3.53 -31.73
CA LYS A 241 11.44 -4.12 -31.48
C LYS A 241 11.44 -5.17 -30.36
N LEU A 242 10.64 -5.00 -29.30
CA LEU A 242 10.51 -6.03 -28.25
C LEU A 242 9.76 -7.26 -28.77
N ASN A 243 8.76 -7.06 -29.64
CA ASN A 243 8.01 -8.15 -30.25
C ASN A 243 8.87 -8.99 -31.22
N SER A 244 9.98 -8.49 -31.75
CA SER A 244 10.92 -9.33 -32.52
C SER A 244 11.64 -10.36 -31.64
N TYR A 245 11.64 -10.20 -30.31
CA TYR A 245 12.14 -11.17 -29.34
C TYR A 245 11.06 -12.14 -28.83
N ALA A 246 9.84 -12.07 -29.37
CA ALA A 246 8.77 -13.01 -29.10
C ALA A 246 8.94 -14.27 -29.97
N GLN A 247 9.96 -15.08 -29.72
CA GLN A 247 10.06 -16.43 -30.29
C GLN A 247 9.43 -17.45 -29.33
N PRO A 248 8.60 -18.41 -29.82
CA PRO A 248 8.08 -19.51 -29.00
C PRO A 248 9.18 -20.50 -28.64
N ALA A 249 9.05 -21.11 -27.46
CA ALA A 249 9.91 -22.21 -27.02
C ALA A 249 9.80 -23.39 -28.00
N GLU A 250 10.85 -23.66 -28.77
CA GLU A 250 11.00 -24.95 -29.43
C GLU A 250 11.20 -26.02 -28.36
N ALA A 251 10.27 -26.99 -28.37
CA ALA A 251 10.33 -28.20 -27.59
C ALA A 251 11.49 -29.05 -28.10
N HIS A 252 12.50 -29.27 -27.26
CA HIS A 252 13.43 -30.38 -27.45
C HIS A 252 12.78 -31.66 -26.91
N ILE A 253 12.42 -32.54 -27.84
CA ILE A 253 12.40 -34.00 -27.65
C ILE A 253 13.84 -34.49 -27.73
#